data_AF-A0A1G8I9N1-F1
#
_entry.id   AF-A0A1G8I9N1-F1
#
_cell.length_a   1.000
_cell.length_b   1.000
_cell.length_c   1.000
_cell.angle_alpha   90.00
_cell.angle_beta   90.00
_cell.angle_gamma   90.00
#
_symmetry.space_group_name_H-M   'P 1'
#
loop_
_entity.id
_entity.type
_entity.pdbx_description
1 polymer ?
#
loop_
_entity_poly.entity_id
_entity_poly.type
_entity_poly.pdbx_seq_one_letter_code
_entity_poly.pdbx_strand_id
1 'polypeptide(L)'
;MTTGGVRNKKAGNIDYNPRNAWNGDVDRPTFAPSVLVTYPWGPEQMQVRCHSFVRDGRIEFLSDCTHALAGQTVNLPEIGDY
;
A
#
# COMPACT_ATOMS: atom_id res chain seq x y z
N MET A 1 3.87 31.54 -22.54
CA MET A 1 3.92 30.07 -22.71
C MET A 1 3.79 29.48 -21.33
N THR A 2 2.56 29.20 -20.91
CA THR A 2 2.25 28.74 -19.55
C THR A 2 2.45 27.24 -19.47
N THR A 3 3.25 26.84 -18.48
CA THR A 3 3.64 25.48 -18.11
C THR A 3 2.40 24.59 -17.95
N GLY A 4 2.34 23.49 -18.71
CA GLY A 4 1.26 22.51 -18.63
C GLY A 4 1.35 21.70 -17.34
N GLY A 5 0.59 22.09 -16.33
CA GLY A 5 0.36 21.26 -15.14
C GLY A 5 -0.41 19.99 -15.54
N VAL A 6 0.14 18.83 -15.18
CA VAL A 6 -0.55 17.54 -15.27
C VAL A 6 -1.83 17.67 -14.43
N ARG A 7 -2.98 17.58 -15.11
CA ARG A 7 -4.28 17.61 -14.45
C ARG A 7 -4.46 16.31 -13.66
N ASN A 8 -4.20 16.34 -12.35
CA ASN A 8 -4.69 15.31 -11.42
C ASN A 8 -6.22 15.25 -11.58
N LYS A 9 -6.71 14.19 -12.22
CA LYS A 9 -8.15 13.99 -12.44
C LYS A 9 -8.80 13.87 -11.07
N LYS A 10 -9.78 14.74 -10.81
CA LYS A 10 -10.51 14.85 -9.56
C LYS A 10 -10.92 13.47 -9.00
N ALA A 11 -10.59 13.26 -7.73
CA ALA A 11 -11.25 12.30 -6.83
C ALA A 11 -12.76 12.49 -6.95
N GLY A 12 -13.50 11.42 -7.28
CA GLY A 12 -14.93 11.59 -7.51
C GLY A 12 -15.79 10.35 -7.63
N ASN A 13 -15.27 9.17 -7.96
CA ASN A 13 -16.04 7.93 -7.93
C ASN A 13 -15.14 6.79 -7.46
N ILE A 14 -15.18 6.52 -6.16
CA ILE A 14 -14.73 5.23 -5.63
C ILE A 14 -15.73 4.19 -6.12
N ASP A 15 -15.38 3.48 -7.19
CA ASP A 15 -16.11 2.29 -7.61
C ASP A 15 -15.99 1.27 -6.47
N TYR A 16 -17.00 1.19 -5.61
CA TYR A 16 -17.04 0.29 -4.44
C TYR A 16 -17.30 -1.15 -4.91
N ASN A 17 -16.43 -1.66 -5.78
CA ASN A 17 -16.23 -3.08 -5.93
C ASN A 17 -15.10 -3.46 -4.95
N PRO A 18 -15.37 -4.24 -3.89
CA PRO A 18 -14.34 -4.61 -2.90
C PRO A 18 -13.16 -5.40 -3.49
N ARG A 19 -13.27 -5.87 -4.74
CA ARG A 19 -12.18 -6.53 -5.48
C ARG A 19 -11.23 -5.56 -6.19
N ASN A 20 -11.66 -4.33 -6.49
CA ASN A 20 -10.96 -3.38 -7.36
C ASN A 20 -11.02 -1.94 -6.80
N ALA A 21 -10.89 -1.74 -5.48
CA ALA A 21 -10.98 -0.39 -4.93
C ALA A 21 -9.67 0.36 -5.15
N TRP A 22 -9.64 1.30 -6.09
CA TRP A 22 -8.58 2.28 -6.31
C TRP A 22 -9.17 3.68 -6.09
N ASN A 23 -8.48 4.56 -5.34
CA ASN A 23 -8.99 5.89 -5.04
C ASN A 23 -8.67 6.97 -6.09
N GLY A 24 -7.90 6.66 -7.13
CA GLY A 24 -7.53 7.64 -8.17
C GLY A 24 -6.30 8.49 -7.85
N ASP A 25 -5.71 8.34 -6.66
CA ASP A 25 -4.68 9.24 -6.14
C ASP A 25 -3.31 8.55 -6.13
N VAL A 26 -2.41 9.01 -7.01
CA VAL A 26 -1.05 8.44 -7.13
C VAL A 26 -0.12 8.91 -6.02
N ASP A 27 -0.41 10.06 -5.39
CA ASP A 27 0.40 10.64 -4.32
C ASP A 27 -0.01 10.04 -2.97
N ARG A 28 -1.31 9.75 -2.79
CA ARG A 28 -1.90 9.13 -1.59
C ARG A 28 -2.71 7.89 -1.95
N PRO A 29 -2.06 6.83 -2.47
CA PRO A 29 -2.75 5.66 -2.98
C PRO A 29 -3.55 4.96 -1.89
N THR A 30 -4.73 4.49 -2.30
CA THR A 30 -5.48 3.47 -1.59
C THR A 30 -5.77 2.35 -2.57
N PHE A 31 -5.43 1.12 -2.21
CA PHE A 31 -5.90 -0.05 -2.95
C PHE A 31 -6.42 -1.15 -2.02
N ALA A 32 -7.50 -1.82 -2.45
CA ALA A 32 -8.07 -2.97 -1.76
C ALA A 32 -8.29 -4.14 -2.75
N PRO A 33 -8.13 -5.40 -2.30
CA PRO A 33 -8.08 -5.90 -0.91
C PRO A 33 -6.71 -5.75 -0.23
N SER A 34 -6.52 -6.37 0.95
CA SER A 34 -5.21 -6.50 1.58
C SER A 34 -4.23 -7.28 0.71
N VAL A 35 -2.94 -7.03 0.94
CA VAL A 35 -1.83 -7.80 0.37
C VAL A 35 -1.38 -8.82 1.39
N LEU A 36 -1.44 -10.10 1.04
CA LEU A 36 -0.83 -11.18 1.81
C LEU A 36 0.42 -11.68 1.10
N VAL A 37 1.55 -11.64 1.79
CA VAL A 37 2.83 -12.17 1.32
C VAL A 37 3.34 -13.19 2.33
N THR A 38 3.66 -14.39 1.84
CA THR A 38 4.20 -15.47 2.65
C THR A 38 5.38 -16.13 1.96
N TYR A 39 6.51 -16.25 2.63
CA TYR A 39 7.72 -16.88 2.08
C TYR A 39 8.61 -17.43 3.20
N PRO A 40 9.42 -18.48 2.94
CA PRO A 40 10.40 -18.95 3.91
C PRO A 40 11.64 -18.04 3.91
N TRP A 41 12.24 -17.81 5.09
CA TRP A 41 13.41 -16.94 5.25
C TRP A 41 14.44 -17.52 6.22
N GLY A 42 15.71 -17.22 5.97
CA GLY A 42 16.84 -17.62 6.82
C GLY A 42 17.26 -19.08 6.64
N PRO A 43 18.34 -19.50 7.33
CA PRO A 43 18.89 -20.86 7.21
C PRO A 43 17.91 -21.95 7.65
N GLU A 44 17.01 -21.62 8.59
CA GLU A 44 15.98 -22.52 9.12
C GLU A 44 14.66 -22.48 8.33
N GLN A 45 14.58 -21.71 7.24
CA GLN A 45 13.39 -21.60 6.39
C GLN A 45 12.11 -21.22 7.16
N MET A 46 12.22 -20.30 8.13
CA MET A 46 11.07 -19.86 8.93
C MET A 46 10.04 -19.18 8.03
N GLN A 47 8.77 -19.55 8.18
CA GLN A 47 7.68 -18.97 7.41
C GLN A 47 7.44 -17.50 7.83
N VAL A 48 7.86 -16.57 6.98
CA VAL A 48 7.54 -15.15 7.12
C VAL A 48 6.13 -14.91 6.58
N ARG A 49 5.36 -14.10 7.31
CA ARG A 49 4.08 -13.55 6.86
C ARG A 49 4.13 -12.03 6.96
N CYS A 50 3.73 -11.38 5.88
CA CYS A 50 3.38 -9.96 5.83
C CYS A 50 1.94 -9.86 5.33
N HIS A 51 1.11 -9.12 6.05
CA HIS A 51 -0.29 -8.91 5.72
C HIS A 51 -0.59 -7.43 5.93
N SER A 52 -0.91 -6.71 4.86
CA SER A 52 -1.00 -5.26 4.90
C SER A 52 -2.14 -4.70 4.07
N PHE A 53 -2.54 -3.47 4.38
CA PHE A 53 -3.33 -2.61 3.50
C PHE A 53 -2.50 -1.41 3.07
N VAL A 54 -2.83 -0.86 1.90
CA VAL A 54 -2.37 0.48 1.50
C VAL A 54 -3.57 1.41 1.47
N ARG A 55 -3.52 2.43 2.33
CA ARG A 55 -4.58 3.43 2.48
C ARG A 55 -3.95 4.79 2.65
N ASP A 56 -4.45 5.74 1.88
CA ASP A 56 -4.11 7.16 2.02
C ASP A 56 -2.60 7.44 2.06
N GLY A 57 -1.82 6.76 1.21
CA GLY A 57 -0.36 6.92 1.16
C GLY A 57 0.41 6.23 2.29
N ARG A 58 -0.24 5.34 3.04
CA ARG A 58 0.36 4.62 4.18
C ARG A 58 0.21 3.12 4.02
N ILE A 59 1.17 2.38 4.57
CA ILE A 59 1.09 0.94 4.75
C ILE A 59 0.60 0.67 6.17
N GLU A 60 -0.50 -0.05 6.30
CA GLU A 60 -1.01 -0.57 7.57
C GLU A 60 -0.66 -2.06 7.65
N PHE A 61 0.33 -2.41 8.48
CA PHE A 61 0.69 -3.81 8.73
C PHE A 61 -0.22 -4.40 9.80
N LEU A 62 -0.80 -5.55 9.51
CA LEU A 62 -1.69 -6.23 10.44
C LEU A 62 -0.91 -6.96 11.54
N SER A 63 -1.61 -7.29 12.63
CA SER A 63 -1.00 -7.93 13.80
C SER A 63 -0.56 -9.37 13.55
N ASP A 64 -1.01 -10.00 12.46
CA ASP A 64 -0.59 -11.35 12.07
C ASP A 64 0.69 -11.37 11.21
N CYS A 65 1.32 -10.22 10.99
CA CYS A 65 2.68 -10.17 10.46
C CYS A 65 3.69 -10.78 11.44
N THR A 66 4.74 -11.40 10.90
CA THR A 66 5.84 -11.98 11.70
C THR A 66 7.10 -11.10 11.70
N HIS A 67 7.05 -9.92 11.09
CA HIS A 67 8.16 -8.97 11.02
C HIS A 67 8.01 -7.85 12.06
N ALA A 68 9.09 -7.11 12.33
CA ALA A 68 9.12 -6.07 13.36
C ALA A 68 8.04 -4.98 13.24
N LEU A 69 7.57 -4.69 12.02
CA LEU A 69 6.50 -3.72 11.77
C LEU A 69 5.07 -4.23 12.02
N ALA A 70 4.88 -5.43 12.59
CA ALA A 70 3.55 -5.98 12.86
C ALA A 70 2.69 -5.03 13.71
N GLY A 71 1.45 -4.79 13.27
CA GLY A 71 0.53 -3.85 13.92
C GLY A 71 0.90 -2.37 13.78
N GLN A 72 1.93 -2.02 13.01
CA GLN A 72 2.37 -0.63 12.79
C GLN A 72 1.80 -0.05 11.50
N THR A 73 1.64 1.28 11.48
CA THR A 73 1.34 2.03 10.27
C THR A 73 2.53 2.92 9.93
N VAL A 74 3.01 2.84 8.69
CA VAL A 74 4.15 3.63 8.20
C VAL A 74 3.76 4.38 6.93
N ASN A 75 4.41 5.51 6.66
CA ASN A 75 4.24 6.22 5.39
C ASN A 75 4.86 5.40 4.26
N LEU A 76 4.26 5.46 3.06
CA LEU A 76 4.94 4.99 1.86
C LEU A 76 6.20 5.84 1.62
N PRO A 77 7.30 5.24 1.14
CA PRO A 77 8.46 6.01 0.69
C PRO A 77 8.10 6.83 -0.55
N GLU A 78 8.79 7.95 -0.74
CA GLU A 78 8.64 8.74 -1.96
C GLU A 78 9.23 7.97 -3.16
N ILE A 79 8.69 8.22 -4.35
CA ILE A 79 9.23 7.63 -5.57
C ILE A 79 10.62 8.20 -5.81
N GLY A 80 11.64 7.34 -5.76
CA GLY A 80 13.05 7.73 -5.95
C GLY A 80 13.92 7.64 -4.69
N ASP A 81 13.34 7.31 -3.53
CA ASP A 81 14.07 7.12 -2.26
C ASP A 81 14.73 5.73 -2.16
N TYR A 82 15.35 5.23 -3.23
CA TYR A 82 15.98 3.89 -3.30
C TYR A 82 17.46 3.91 -3.72
#